data_AF-A0A561E4G9-F1
#
_entry.id   AF-A0A561E4G9-F1
#
_cell.length_a   1.000
_cell.length_b   1.000
_cell.length_c   1.000
_cell.angle_alpha   90.00
_cell.angle_beta   90.00
_cell.angle_gamma   90.00
#
_symmetry.space_group_name_H-M   'P 1'
#
loop_
_entity.id
_entity.type
_entity.pdbx_description
1 polymer ?
#
loop_
_entity_poly.entity_id
_entity_poly.type
_entity_poly.pdbx_seq_one_letter_code
_entity_poly.pdbx_strand_id
1 'polypeptide(L)' 'MAMPAKPFIIGVDVAKVELVSYCEQTGQHHSFRNTQPEIRKWLALQPASTAICVEATNIYHLDLVEMAYEKG' A
#
# COMPACT_ATOMS: atom_id res chain seq x y z
N MET A 1 -9.89 -28.04 -8.62
CA MET A 1 -9.63 -27.63 -7.22
C MET A 1 -8.96 -26.27 -7.27
N ALA A 2 -9.68 -25.18 -6.99
CA ALA A 2 -9.09 -23.85 -6.91
C ALA A 2 -8.35 -23.75 -5.57
N MET A 3 -7.03 -23.62 -5.59
CA MET A 3 -6.28 -23.31 -4.37
C MET A 3 -6.64 -21.87 -3.96
N PRO A 4 -6.91 -21.59 -2.68
CA PRO A 4 -7.05 -20.20 -2.24
C PRO A 4 -5.72 -19.51 -2.53
N ALA A 5 -5.74 -18.55 -3.47
CA ALA A 5 -4.59 -17.69 -3.69
C ALA A 5 -4.30 -16.98 -2.37
N LYS A 6 -3.08 -17.12 -1.86
CA LYS A 6 -2.68 -16.34 -0.68
C LYS A 6 -2.90 -14.85 -1.01
N PRO A 7 -3.58 -14.08 -0.15
CA PRO A 7 -3.77 -12.66 -0.40
C PRO A 7 -2.40 -12.00 -0.55
N PHE A 8 -2.30 -11.01 -1.43
CA PHE A 8 -1.10 -10.19 -1.55
C PHE A 8 -1.09 -9.22 -0.35
N ILE A 9 -0.07 -9.27 0.50
CA ILE A 9 -0.03 -8.52 1.77
C ILE A 9 1.13 -7.54 1.69
N ILE A 10 0.81 -6.27 1.88
CA ILE A 10 1.79 -5.19 1.86
C ILE A 10 1.70 -4.44 3.19
N GLY A 11 2.80 -4.37 3.91
CA GLY A 11 2.97 -3.45 5.03
C GLY A 11 3.45 -2.09 4.53
N VAL A 12 2.89 -1.00 5.05
CA VAL A 12 3.32 0.36 4.73
C VAL A 12 3.65 1.12 6.00
N ASP A 13 4.91 1.49 6.14
CA ASP A 13 5.36 2.49 7.11
C ASP A 13 5.05 3.89 6.56
N VAL A 14 4.45 4.72 7.40
CA VAL A 14 3.91 6.03 7.02
C VAL A 14 4.63 7.15 7.75
N ALA A 15 5.33 7.98 6.99
CA ALA A 15 5.90 9.24 7.45
C ALA A 15 5.28 10.43 6.72
N LYS A 16 5.55 11.64 7.22
CA LYS A 16 5.05 12.90 6.64
C LYS A 16 5.44 13.09 5.17
N VAL A 17 6.63 12.65 4.78
CA VAL A 17 7.22 12.94 3.46
C VAL A 17 7.45 11.70 2.61
N GLU A 18 7.50 10.54 3.23
CA GLU A 18 7.87 9.26 2.62
C GLU A 18 6.92 8.17 3.11
N LEU A 19 6.64 7.23 2.21
CA LEU A 19 5.97 5.97 2.48
C LEU A 19 6.93 4.86 2.08
N VAL A 20 7.10 3.88 2.95
CA VAL A 20 7.92 2.70 2.68
C VAL A 20 7.03 1.47 2.71
N SER A 21 6.90 0.82 1.57
CA SER A 21 6.10 -0.40 1.42
C SER A 21 6.99 -1.63 1.42
N TYR A 22 6.51 -2.71 2.01
CA TYR A 22 7.13 -4.03 1.98
C TYR A 22 6.09 -5.09 1.60
N CYS A 23 6.38 -5.88 0.56
CA CYS A 23 5.53 -6.98 0.13
C CYS A 23 6.06 -8.32 0.68
N GLU A 24 5.23 -9.03 1.43
CA GLU A 24 5.60 -10.31 2.04
C GLU A 24 5.91 -11.40 0.99
N GLN A 25 5.17 -11.39 -0.12
CA GLN A 25 5.23 -12.43 -1.16
C GLN A 25 6.50 -12.32 -2.00
N THR A 26 6.95 -11.09 -2.28
CA THR A 26 8.13 -10.84 -3.13
C THR A 26 9.38 -10.52 -2.32
N GLY A 27 9.24 -10.17 -1.04
CA GLY A 27 10.33 -9.69 -0.20
C GLY A 27 10.89 -8.33 -0.64
N GLN A 28 10.16 -7.62 -1.51
CA GLN A 28 10.61 -6.33 -2.05
C GLN A 28 10.11 -5.18 -1.19
N HIS A 29 10.98 -4.17 -1.04
CA HIS A 29 10.62 -2.88 -0.46
C HIS A 29 10.59 -1.81 -1.55
N HIS A 30 9.69 -0.83 -1.41
CA HIS A 30 9.62 0.34 -2.27
C HIS A 30 9.33 1.59 -1.44
N SER A 31 10.19 2.60 -1.59
CA SER A 31 9.99 3.93 -1.02
C SER A 31 9.43 4.90 -2.07
N PHE A 32 8.47 5.72 -1.67
CA PHE A 32 7.88 6.76 -2.53
C PHE A 32 7.42 7.95 -1.70
N ARG A 33 7.21 9.11 -2.34
CA ARG A 33 6.83 10.33 -1.61
C ARG A 33 5.39 10.22 -1.12
N ASN A 34 5.13 10.70 0.09
CA ASN A 34 3.78 10.84 0.62
C ASN A 34 3.06 12.02 -0.05
N THR A 35 2.66 11.83 -1.30
CA THR A 35 1.90 12.79 -2.10
C THR A 35 0.88 12.04 -2.93
N GLN A 36 -0.31 12.62 -3.13
CA GLN A 36 -1.39 11.95 -3.86
C GLN A 36 -1.01 11.42 -5.25
N PRO A 37 -0.23 12.13 -6.09
CA PRO A 37 0.17 11.60 -7.40
C PRO A 37 1.04 10.34 -7.29
N GLU A 38 1.96 10.29 -6.35
CA GLU A 38 2.87 9.15 -6.16
C GLU A 38 2.14 7.96 -5.52
N ILE A 39 1.26 8.22 -4.55
CA ILE A 39 0.38 7.19 -3.96
C ILE A 39 -0.51 6.58 -5.04
N ARG A 40 -1.14 7.40 -5.89
CA ARG A 40 -2.02 6.89 -6.95
C ARG A 40 -1.27 6.03 -7.97
N LYS A 41 -0.07 6.44 -8.37
CA LYS A 41 0.80 5.64 -9.24
C LYS A 41 1.16 4.31 -8.57
N TRP A 42 1.54 4.35 -7.30
CA TRP A 42 1.91 3.16 -6.55
C TRP A 42 0.72 2.21 -6.40
N LEU A 43 -0.47 2.70 -6.03
CA LEU A 43 -1.70 1.90 -5.93
C LEU A 43 -2.09 1.23 -7.26
N ALA A 44 -1.89 1.92 -8.39
CA ALA A 44 -2.17 1.38 -9.71
C ALA A 44 -1.28 0.19 -10.11
N LEU A 45 -0.09 0.07 -9.50
CA LEU A 45 0.83 -1.06 -9.72
C LEU A 45 0.46 -2.28 -8.87
N GLN A 46 -0.41 -2.14 -7.87
CA GLN A 46 -0.73 -3.23 -6.96
C GLN A 46 -1.76 -4.19 -7.56
N PRO A 47 -1.60 -5.50 -7.39
CA PRO A 47 -2.60 -6.48 -7.81
C PRO A 47 -3.99 -6.20 -7.23
N ALA A 48 -5.02 -6.68 -7.91
CA ALA A 48 -6.38 -6.69 -7.36
C ALA A 48 -6.41 -7.49 -6.03
N SER A 49 -7.24 -7.06 -5.08
CA SER A 49 -7.42 -7.71 -3.77
C SER A 49 -6.14 -7.76 -2.91
N THR A 50 -5.28 -6.76 -3.03
CA THR A 50 -4.11 -6.59 -2.15
C THR A 50 -4.57 -6.07 -0.78
N ALA A 51 -4.21 -6.77 0.29
CA ALA A 51 -4.36 -6.28 1.66
C ALA A 51 -3.22 -5.31 1.98
N ILE A 52 -3.56 -4.05 2.24
CA ILE A 52 -2.60 -3.02 2.63
C ILE A 52 -2.72 -2.80 4.14
N CYS A 53 -1.68 -3.19 4.87
CA CYS A 53 -1.54 -2.97 6.30
C CYS A 53 -0.80 -1.65 6.50
N VAL A 54 -1.40 -0.70 7.21
CA VAL A 54 -0.87 0.66 7.35
C VAL A 54 -0.53 0.94 8.82
N GLU A 55 0.67 1.44 9.08
CA GLU A 55 1.00 2.02 10.38
C GLU A 55 0.40 3.44 10.47
N ALA A 56 -0.58 3.63 11.35
CA ALA A 56 -1.30 4.89 11.48
C ALA A 56 -0.46 5.94 12.22
N THR A 57 0.25 6.79 11.47
CA THR A 57 1.04 7.90 12.02
C THR A 57 0.33 9.24 11.79
N ASN A 58 -0.32 9.78 12.83
CA ASN A 58 -1.06 11.05 12.78
C ASN A 58 -2.06 11.06 11.60
N ILE A 59 -2.19 12.15 10.83
CA ILE A 59 -3.05 12.26 9.65
C ILE A 59 -2.40 11.78 8.34
N TYR A 60 -1.11 11.43 8.36
CA TYR A 60 -0.33 11.23 7.13
C TYR A 60 -0.70 9.98 6.34
N HIS A 61 -1.50 9.10 6.92
CA HIS A 61 -1.98 7.87 6.28
C HIS A 61 -3.30 8.09 5.52
N LEU A 62 -4.00 9.21 5.74
CA LEU A 62 -5.37 9.41 5.24
C LEU A 62 -5.43 9.32 3.72
N ASP A 63 -4.56 10.06 3.02
CA ASP A 63 -4.47 10.01 1.56
C ASP A 63 -4.33 8.57 1.06
N LEU A 64 -3.42 7.77 1.65
CA LEU A 64 -3.20 6.38 1.27
C LEU A 64 -4.43 5.51 1.49
N VAL A 65 -5.07 5.60 2.66
CA VAL A 65 -6.23 4.78 3.02
C VAL A 65 -7.44 5.14 2.18
N GLU A 66 -7.72 6.44 2.00
CA GLU A 66 -8.84 6.93 1.20
C GLU A 66 -8.70 6.50 -0.25
N MET A 67 -7.54 6.74 -0.88
CA MET A 67 -7.32 6.33 -2.28
C MET A 67 -7.29 4.81 -2.47
N ALA A 68 -6.80 4.05 -1.48
CA ALA A 68 -6.87 2.59 -1.52
C ALA A 68 -8.32 2.10 -1.45
N TYR A 69 -9.14 2.70 -0.57
CA TYR A 69 -10.56 2.38 -0.47
C TYR A 69 -11.34 2.74 -1.74
N GLU A 70 -11.04 3.88 -2.37
CA GLU A 70 -11.63 4.28 -3.65
C GLU A 70 -11.34 3.30 -4.80
N LYS A 71 -10.17 2.64 -4.77
CA LYS A 71 -9.75 1.66 -5.78
C LYS A 71 -10.50 0.32 -5.67
N GLY A 72 -10.93 -0.06 -4.47
CA GLY A 72 -11.46 -1.40 -4.15
C GLY A 72 -10.37 -2.47 -4.04
#